data_AF-A0A2G9TVL3-F1
#
_entry.id   AF-A0A2G9TVL3-F1
#
_cell.length_a   1.000
_cell.length_b   1.000
_cell.length_c   1.000
_cell.angle_alpha   90.00
_cell.angle_beta   90.00
_cell.angle_gamma   90.00
#
_symmetry.space_group_name_H-M   'P 1'
#
loop_
_entity.id
_entity.type
_entity.pdbx_description
1 polymer ?
#
loop_
_entity_poly.entity_id
_entity_poly.type
_entity_poly.pdbx_seq_one_letter_code
_entity_poly.pdbx_strand_id
1 'polypeptide(L)'
;MNVPPAFPIPQASNYQSDPDKMSSAISYLEVKVMDAKKTIEELLYMLDMQEKPTFNKEETARLVRATMVGEGLKINMGRSASATSSTTQLPRPSGAQQRS
;
A
#
# COMPACT_ATOMS: atom_id res chain seq x y z
N MET A 1 -60.62 35.34 -61.82
CA MET A 1 -59.64 34.23 -61.61
C MET A 1 -59.45 34.12 -60.10
N ASN A 2 -59.90 33.03 -59.47
CA ASN A 2 -59.91 32.88 -58.01
C ASN A 2 -58.68 32.07 -57.60
N VAL A 3 -57.66 32.73 -57.03
CA VAL A 3 -56.46 32.06 -56.50
C VAL A 3 -56.77 31.44 -55.13
N PRO A 4 -56.36 30.19 -54.86
CA PRO A 4 -56.59 29.57 -53.56
C PRO A 4 -55.71 30.24 -52.48
N PRO A 5 -56.18 30.29 -51.21
CA PRO A 5 -55.38 30.83 -50.11
C PRO A 5 -54.11 29.99 -49.94
N ALA A 6 -52.96 30.67 -49.93
CA ALA A 6 -51.67 30.03 -49.71
C ALA A 6 -51.65 29.34 -48.33
N PHE A 7 -51.23 28.08 -48.30
CA PHE A 7 -50.98 27.37 -47.05
C PHE A 7 -49.90 28.12 -46.24
N PRO A 8 -50.05 28.27 -44.91
CA PRO A 8 -49.02 28.88 -44.09
C PRO A 8 -47.77 28.00 -44.17
N ILE A 9 -46.70 28.54 -44.75
CA ILE A 9 -45.39 27.88 -44.78
C ILE A 9 -44.92 27.78 -43.32
N PRO A 10 -44.56 26.58 -42.82
CA PRO A 10 -43.98 26.45 -41.50
C PRO A 10 -42.73 27.32 -41.46
N GLN A 11 -42.70 28.32 -40.59
CA GLN A 11 -41.47 29.06 -40.35
C GLN A 11 -40.46 28.05 -39.83
N ALA A 12 -39.32 27.93 -40.51
CA ALA A 12 -38.19 27.14 -40.05
C ALA A 12 -37.84 27.67 -38.66
N SER A 13 -38.31 26.96 -37.64
CA SER A 13 -37.99 27.26 -36.26
C SER A 13 -36.48 27.23 -36.18
N ASN A 14 -35.89 28.40 -35.96
CA ASN A 14 -34.47 28.65 -35.88
C ASN A 14 -33.73 27.44 -35.30
N TYR A 15 -33.17 26.58 -36.17
CA TYR A 15 -32.06 25.69 -35.86
C TYR A 15 -30.75 26.51 -35.81
N GLN A 16 -30.85 27.80 -35.48
CA GLN A 16 -29.73 28.69 -35.21
C GLN A 16 -29.08 28.14 -33.95
N SER A 17 -28.10 27.26 -34.16
CA SER A 17 -27.25 26.73 -33.10
C SER A 17 -26.59 27.94 -32.48
N ASP A 18 -27.04 28.32 -31.29
CA ASP A 18 -26.60 29.51 -30.60
C ASP A 18 -25.10 29.35 -30.31
N PRO A 19 -24.20 30.01 -31.05
CA PRO A 19 -22.77 29.73 -31.00
C PRO A 19 -22.22 29.93 -29.58
N ASP A 20 -22.85 30.81 -28.81
CA ASP A 20 -22.54 31.12 -27.42
C ASP A 20 -22.83 29.93 -26.47
N LYS A 21 -23.89 29.15 -26.72
CA LYS A 21 -24.19 27.95 -25.93
C LYS A 21 -23.15 26.86 -26.17
N MET A 22 -22.71 26.70 -27.41
CA MET A 22 -21.64 25.74 -27.74
C MET A 22 -20.32 26.17 -27.13
N SER A 23 -19.97 27.46 -27.21
CA SER A 23 -18.78 28.00 -26.55
C SER A 23 -18.82 27.78 -25.03
N SER A 24 -19.96 28.04 -24.40
CA SER A 24 -20.12 27.82 -22.95
C SER A 24 -19.98 26.34 -22.56
N ALA A 25 -20.53 25.43 -23.35
CA ALA A 25 -20.39 23.99 -23.14
C ALA A 25 -18.93 23.51 -23.28
N ILE A 26 -18.19 24.06 -24.26
CA ILE A 26 -16.77 23.78 -24.45
C ILE A 26 -15.97 24.23 -23.23
N SER A 27 -16.14 25.48 -22.78
CA SER A 27 -15.43 25.99 -21.60
C SER A 27 -15.72 25.19 -20.34
N TYR A 28 -16.98 24.75 -20.15
CA TYR A 28 -17.33 23.90 -19.01
C TYR A 28 -16.65 22.53 -19.07
N LEU A 29 -16.51 21.96 -20.28
CA LEU A 29 -15.79 20.71 -20.47
C LEU A 29 -14.29 20.88 -20.19
N GLU A 30 -13.68 21.98 -20.64
CA GLU A 30 -12.27 22.30 -20.38
C GLU A 30 -11.97 22.36 -18.88
N VAL A 31 -12.80 23.08 -18.12
CA VAL A 31 -12.68 23.16 -16.65
C VAL A 31 -12.76 21.77 -16.02
N LYS A 32 -13.75 20.97 -16.40
CA LYS A 32 -13.91 19.63 -15.83
C LYS A 32 -12.79 18.67 -16.20
N VAL A 33 -12.23 18.80 -17.40
CA VAL A 33 -11.06 18.01 -17.82
C VAL A 33 -9.83 18.41 -17.01
N MET A 34 -9.64 19.70 -16.73
CA MET A 34 -8.54 20.18 -15.88
C MET A 34 -8.66 19.67 -14.44
N ASP A 35 -9.87 19.72 -13.86
CA ASP A 35 -10.12 19.19 -12.52
C ASP A 35 -9.89 17.68 -12.47
N ALA A 36 -10.41 16.92 -13.45
CA ALA A 36 -10.20 15.48 -13.53
C ALA A 36 -8.71 15.13 -13.65
N LYS A 37 -7.96 15.87 -14.46
CA LYS A 37 -6.51 15.71 -14.57
C LYS A 37 -5.83 15.90 -13.21
N LYS A 38 -6.16 16.97 -12.49
CA LYS A 38 -5.61 17.26 -11.17
C LYS A 38 -5.90 16.13 -10.18
N THR A 39 -7.14 15.65 -10.15
CA THR A 39 -7.53 14.52 -9.28
C THR A 39 -6.76 13.25 -9.64
N ILE A 40 -6.58 12.95 -10.92
CA ILE A 40 -5.81 11.77 -11.36
C ILE A 40 -4.35 11.88 -10.90
N GLU A 41 -3.71 13.04 -11.09
CA GLU A 41 -2.32 13.26 -10.66
C GLU A 41 -2.16 13.11 -9.13
N GLU A 42 -3.11 13.63 -8.35
CA GLU A 42 -3.13 13.49 -6.89
C GLU A 42 -3.31 12.04 -6.45
N LEU A 43 -4.24 11.30 -7.07
CA LEU A 43 -4.45 9.88 -6.80
C LEU A 43 -3.21 9.03 -7.15
N LEU A 44 -2.57 9.32 -8.29
CA LEU A 44 -1.34 8.63 -8.69
C LEU A 44 -0.19 8.90 -7.73
N TYR A 45 -0.05 10.15 -7.26
CA TYR A 45 0.94 10.49 -6.25
C TYR A 45 0.70 9.74 -4.94
N MET A 46 -0.56 9.67 -4.47
CA MET A 46 -0.89 8.92 -3.26
C MET A 46 -0.63 7.41 -3.42
N LEU A 47 -0.88 6.84 -4.61
CA LEU A 47 -0.58 5.43 -4.89
C LEU A 47 0.93 5.15 -4.94
N ASP A 48 1.74 6.06 -5.48
CA ASP A 48 3.20 5.93 -5.48
C ASP A 48 3.78 6.03 -4.06
N MET A 49 3.16 6.85 -3.21
CA MET A 49 3.49 6.98 -1.79
C MET A 49 2.99 5.82 -0.92
N GLN A 50 2.09 4.97 -1.42
CA GLN A 50 1.74 3.74 -0.71
C GLN A 50 2.95 2.81 -0.75
N GLU A 51 3.68 2.77 0.37
CA GLU A 51 4.76 1.81 0.60
C GLU A 51 4.30 0.42 0.19
N LYS A 52 5.00 -0.20 -0.78
CA LYS A 52 4.77 -1.60 -1.12
C LYS A 52 4.88 -2.39 0.18
N PRO A 53 3.85 -3.14 0.58
CA PRO A 53 3.89 -3.81 1.85
C PRO A 53 5.05 -4.80 1.84
N THR A 54 6.04 -4.54 2.70
CA THR A 54 7.32 -5.26 2.80
C THR A 54 7.16 -6.59 3.53
N PHE A 55 5.98 -7.20 3.50
CA PHE A 55 5.80 -8.51 4.11
C PHE A 55 6.43 -9.58 3.24
N ASN A 56 7.45 -10.24 3.80
CA ASN A 56 8.01 -11.45 3.23
C ASN A 56 7.03 -12.60 3.50
N LYS A 57 6.43 -13.16 2.46
CA LYS A 57 5.41 -14.22 2.59
C LYS A 57 5.94 -15.43 3.36
N GLU A 58 7.21 -15.79 3.14
CA GLU A 58 7.86 -16.92 3.81
C GLU A 58 8.11 -16.65 5.29
N GLU A 59 8.43 -15.41 5.67
CA GLU A 59 8.57 -14.98 7.07
C GLU A 59 7.22 -14.90 7.77
N THR A 60 6.19 -14.33 7.14
CA THR A 60 4.82 -14.32 7.67
C THR A 60 4.31 -15.75 7.88
N ALA A 61 4.52 -16.63 6.92
CA ALA A 61 4.12 -18.03 7.05
C ALA A 61 4.91 -18.77 8.14
N ARG A 62 6.20 -18.46 8.33
CA ARG A 62 7.00 -18.99 9.44
C ARG A 62 6.48 -18.50 10.79
N LEU A 63 6.17 -17.21 10.91
CA LEU A 63 5.63 -16.64 12.15
C LEU A 63 4.28 -17.26 12.50
N VAL A 64 3.35 -17.36 11.54
CA VAL A 64 2.05 -17.99 11.74
C VAL A 64 2.20 -19.45 12.15
N ARG A 65 3.09 -20.23 11.51
CA ARG A 65 3.36 -21.62 11.90
C ARG A 65 3.98 -21.71 13.30
N ALA A 66 4.93 -20.84 13.63
CA ALA A 66 5.54 -20.80 14.96
C ALA A 66 4.51 -20.48 16.05
N THR A 67 3.57 -19.57 15.78
CA THR A 67 2.53 -19.19 16.76
C THR A 67 1.39 -20.20 16.86
N MET A 68 0.92 -20.78 15.74
CA MET A 68 -0.24 -21.67 15.74
C MET A 68 0.11 -23.14 15.97
N VAL A 69 1.24 -23.59 15.41
CA VAL A 69 1.66 -25.01 15.41
C VAL A 69 2.81 -25.25 16.38
N GLY A 70 3.56 -24.20 16.74
CA GLY A 70 4.74 -24.31 17.60
C GLY A 70 6.01 -24.74 16.87
N GLU A 71 5.99 -24.81 15.54
CA GLU A 71 7.14 -25.23 14.73
C GLU A 71 8.28 -24.20 14.78
N GLY A 72 9.50 -24.63 15.06
CA GLY A 72 10.69 -23.76 15.05
C GLY A 72 10.93 -22.94 16.34
N LEU A 73 10.03 -23.01 17.33
CA LEU A 73 10.27 -22.50 18.68
C LEU A 73 11.27 -23.41 19.40
N LYS A 74 12.57 -23.12 19.28
CA LYS A 74 13.58 -23.66 20.19
C LYS A 74 13.39 -23.01 21.57
N ILE A 75 12.51 -23.58 22.39
CA ILE A 75 12.42 -23.27 23.81
C ILE A 75 13.73 -23.68 24.49
N ASN A 76 14.67 -22.74 24.56
CA ASN A 76 15.72 -22.75 25.57
C ASN A 76 15.11 -22.32 26.93
N MET A 77 13.96 -22.89 27.29
CA MET A 77 13.30 -22.71 28.58
C MET A 77 13.83 -23.77 29.56
N GLY A 78 15.15 -23.86 29.66
CA GLY A 78 15.82 -25.03 30.24
C GLY A 78 17.34 -24.89 30.35
N ARG A 79 17.85 -23.73 30.80
CA ARG A 79 19.17 -23.69 31.44
C ARG A 79 19.36 -22.52 32.41
N SER A 80 18.37 -22.29 33.27
CA SER A 80 18.65 -21.92 34.67
C SER A 80 18.84 -23.22 35.47
N ALA A 81 19.87 -23.99 35.14
CA ALA A 81 20.36 -25.13 35.93
C ALA A 81 21.81 -25.42 35.56
N SER A 82 22.71 -24.59 36.07
CA SER A 82 23.89 -25.00 36.83
C SER A 82 24.81 -23.79 36.95
N ALA A 83 24.62 -23.01 38.01
CA ALA A 83 25.75 -22.32 38.62
C ALA A 83 26.66 -23.40 39.23
N THR A 84 27.48 -24.06 38.42
CA THR A 84 28.66 -24.78 38.91
C THR A 84 29.86 -23.92 38.56
N SER A 85 30.12 -22.99 39.47
CA SER A 85 31.46 -22.63 39.95
C SER A 85 32.60 -22.88 38.96
N SER A 86 32.97 -21.83 38.23
CA SER A 86 34.31 -21.69 37.68
C SER A 86 35.32 -21.52 38.82
N THR A 87 35.66 -22.59 39.52
CA THR A 87 36.93 -22.67 40.24
C THR A 87 37.97 -23.15 39.24
N THR A 88 38.78 -22.22 38.75
CA THR A 88 40.01 -22.53 38.04
C THR A 88 40.95 -23.26 39.02
N GLN A 89 41.03 -24.58 38.92
CA GLN A 89 42.03 -25.38 39.63
C GLN A 89 43.42 -24.93 39.20
N LEU A 90 44.21 -24.39 40.14
CA LEU A 90 45.66 -24.30 39.99
C LEU A 90 46.27 -25.72 39.99
N PRO A 91 47.24 -26.03 39.11
CA PRO A 91 47.96 -27.30 39.17
C PRO A 91 48.78 -27.38 40.46
N ARG A 92 48.60 -28.46 41.23
CA ARG A 92 49.46 -28.79 42.39
C ARG A 92 50.89 -29.07 41.90
N PRO A 93 51.94 -28.44 42.46
CA PRO A 93 53.30 -28.92 42.30
C PRO A 93 53.51 -30.18 43.16
N SER A 94 53.92 -31.25 42.50
CA SER A 94 54.40 -32.49 43.12
C SER A 94 55.78 -32.26 43.72
N GLY A 95 55.94 -32.44 45.03
CA GLY A 95 57.25 -32.52 45.66
C GLY A 95 57.30 -32.02 47.11
N ALA A 96 57.00 -32.88 48.07
CA ALA A 96 57.56 -32.82 49.42
C ALA A 96 57.37 -34.19 50.08
N GLN A 97 58.39 -35.03 49.94
CA GLN A 97 58.46 -36.36 50.50
C GLN A 97 58.98 -36.26 51.95
N GLN A 98 58.14 -36.77 52.86
CA GLN A 98 58.42 -37.42 54.14
C GLN A 98 59.13 -36.68 55.29
N ARG A 99 58.38 -36.67 56.40
CA ARG A 99 58.81 -36.64 57.81
C ARG A 99 59.93 -37.64 58.11
N SER A 100 60.84 -37.24 58.99
CA SER A 100 61.11 -37.88 60.29
C SER A 100 61.61 -36.85 61.28
#